data_AF-A0A5T2C8F0-F1
#
_entry.id   AF-A0A5T2C8F0-F1
#
_cell.length_a   1.000
_cell.length_b   1.000
_cell.length_c   1.000
_cell.angle_alpha   90.00
_cell.angle_beta   90.00
_cell.angle_gamma   90.00
#
_symmetry.space_group_name_H-M   'P 1'
#
loop_
_entity.id
_entity.type
_entity.pdbx_description
1 polymer ?
#
loop_
_entity_poly.entity_id
_entity_poly.type
_entity_poly.pdbx_seq_one_letter_code
_entity_poly.pdbx_strand_id
1 'polypeptide(L)'
;MKVCRSNYLEIVKIVPFSERRSCFCHFLRSNGIAIEKINYKNHISKKELRKAYKIYKSKPSGRNYFHEEKLIVKAFEDVERFLRSENETKFI
;
A
#
# COMPACT_ATOMS: atom_id res chain seq x y z
N MET A 1 -2.19 24.09 -11.61
CA MET A 1 -1.89 22.70 -12.06
C MET A 1 -2.99 21.77 -11.53
N LYS A 2 -3.81 21.17 -12.41
CA LYS A 2 -4.72 20.09 -12.00
C LYS A 2 -3.85 18.88 -11.64
N VAL A 3 -3.59 18.67 -10.35
CA VAL A 3 -3.05 17.39 -9.87
C VAL A 3 -4.09 16.35 -10.26
N CYS A 4 -3.79 15.52 -11.27
CA CYS A 4 -4.65 14.42 -11.65
C CYS A 4 -4.83 13.51 -10.42
N ARG A 5 -5.99 13.63 -9.76
CA ARG A 5 -6.42 12.79 -8.63
C ARG A 5 -6.28 11.28 -8.94
N SER A 6 -6.17 10.91 -10.21
CA SER A 6 -6.00 9.56 -10.73
C SER A 6 -4.69 8.86 -10.33
N ASN A 7 -3.64 9.61 -9.94
CA ASN A 7 -2.31 9.04 -9.66
C ASN A 7 -2.03 8.75 -8.19
N TYR A 8 -2.83 9.31 -7.28
CA TYR A 8 -2.67 9.16 -5.84
C TYR A 8 -3.83 8.35 -5.27
N LEU A 9 -3.49 7.38 -4.44
CA LEU A 9 -4.44 6.47 -3.79
C LEU A 9 -4.43 6.75 -2.29
N GLU A 10 -5.62 6.91 -1.72
CA GLU A 10 -5.81 7.11 -0.29
C GLU A 10 -5.49 5.79 0.45
N ILE A 11 -4.51 5.79 1.35
CA ILE A 11 -3.99 4.56 1.97
C ILE A 11 -5.10 3.81 2.74
N VAL A 12 -6.03 4.52 3.38
CA VAL A 12 -7.15 3.86 4.09
C VAL A 12 -8.10 3.09 3.16
N LYS A 13 -8.22 3.49 1.89
CA LYS A 13 -9.03 2.75 0.90
C LYS A 13 -8.32 1.48 0.41
N ILE A 14 -6.99 1.50 0.42
CA ILE A 14 -6.16 0.36 0.01
C ILE A 14 -6.03 -0.63 1.17
N VAL A 15 -5.76 -0.14 2.38
CA VAL A 15 -5.56 -0.94 3.60
C VAL A 15 -6.53 -0.44 4.68
N PRO A 16 -7.74 -1.04 4.77
CA PRO A 16 -8.81 -0.52 5.62
C PRO A 16 -8.57 -0.78 7.11
N PHE A 17 -7.85 -1.84 7.48
CA PHE A 17 -7.60 -2.18 8.88
C PHE A 17 -6.49 -1.32 9.49
N SER A 18 -6.74 -0.71 10.66
CA SER A 18 -5.83 0.26 11.30
C SER A 18 -4.46 -0.32 11.66
N GLU A 19 -4.40 -1.53 12.20
CA GLU A 19 -3.15 -2.22 12.56
C GLU A 19 -2.29 -2.49 11.31
N ARG A 20 -2.90 -3.09 10.28
CA ARG A 20 -2.25 -3.36 8.98
C ARG A 20 -1.78 -2.06 8.34
N ARG A 21 -2.59 -1.00 8.41
CA ARG A 21 -2.26 0.31 7.84
C ARG A 21 -1.07 0.95 8.54
N SER A 22 -0.97 0.79 9.87
CA SER A 22 0.16 1.29 10.65
C SER A 22 1.45 0.55 10.28
N CYS A 23 1.41 -0.79 10.22
CA CYS A 23 2.53 -1.60 9.73
C CYS A 23 2.90 -1.26 8.27
N PHE A 24 1.91 -1.05 7.41
CA PHE A 24 2.13 -0.65 6.02
C PHE A 24 2.80 0.73 5.93
N CYS A 25 2.30 1.73 6.64
CA CYS A 25 2.92 3.07 6.66
C CYS A 25 4.34 3.04 7.25
N HIS A 26 4.58 2.23 8.29
CA HIS A 26 5.91 2.01 8.83
C HIS A 26 6.83 1.39 7.77
N PHE A 27 6.40 0.31 7.13
CA PHE A 27 7.13 -0.32 6.02
C PHE A 27 7.48 0.67 4.91
N LEU A 28 6.52 1.49 4.46
CA LEU A 28 6.76 2.49 3.43
C LEU A 28 7.87 3.47 3.85
N ARG A 29 7.76 4.03 5.07
CA ARG A 29 8.75 4.97 5.61
C ARG A 29 10.13 4.35 5.77
N SER A 30 10.22 3.14 6.33
CA SER A 30 11.49 2.42 6.51
C SER A 30 12.20 2.10 5.19
N ASN A 31 11.46 2.01 4.09
CA ASN A 31 12.01 1.76 2.75
C ASN A 31 12.13 3.04 1.90
N GLY A 32 12.02 4.23 2.51
CA GLY A 32 12.19 5.52 1.82
C GLY A 32 11.07 5.85 0.82
N ILE A 33 9.88 5.26 0.98
CA ILE A 33 8.75 5.45 0.09
C ILE A 33 7.91 6.62 0.58
N ALA A 34 7.67 7.59 -0.31
CA ALA A 34 6.97 8.81 0.02
C ALA A 34 5.47 8.56 0.28
N ILE A 35 5.00 9.09 1.40
CA ILE A 35 3.57 9.21 1.74
C ILE A 35 3.24 10.70 1.73
N GLU A 36 2.24 11.08 0.95
CA GLU A 36 1.78 12.47 0.88
C GLU A 36 0.53 12.66 1.74
N LYS A 37 0.41 13.83 2.37
CA LYS A 37 -0.77 14.20 3.14
C LYS A 37 -1.63 15.15 2.32
N ILE A 38 -2.75 14.66 1.80
CA ILE A 38 -3.71 15.44 1.00
C ILE A 38 -5.01 15.49 1.78
N ASN A 39 -5.53 16.69 2.05
CA ASN A 39 -6.74 16.91 2.87
C ASN A 39 -6.68 16.16 4.21
N TYR A 40 -5.54 16.26 4.92
CA TYR A 40 -5.27 15.57 6.19
C TYR A 40 -5.19 14.04 6.13
N LYS A 41 -5.35 13.43 4.94
CA LYS A 41 -5.31 11.98 4.77
C LYS A 41 -4.04 11.52 4.08
N ASN A 42 -3.57 10.33 4.46
CA ASN A 42 -2.38 9.73 3.86
C ASN A 42 -2.70 9.16 2.48
N HIS A 43 -1.92 9.56 1.50
CA HIS A 43 -1.99 9.12 0.12
C HIS A 43 -0.63 8.57 -0.33
N ILE A 44 -0.67 7.64 -1.27
CA ILE A 44 0.51 7.10 -1.94
C ILE A 44 0.32 7.19 -3.44
N SER A 45 1.37 7.58 -4.18
CA SER A 45 1.29 7.56 -5.64
C SER A 45 1.32 6.12 -6.16
N LYS A 46 0.68 5.85 -7.30
CA LYS A 46 0.72 4.54 -7.96
C LYS A 46 2.16 4.08 -8.27
N LYS A 47 3.06 5.01 -8.56
CA LYS A 47 4.49 4.73 -8.79
C LYS A 47 5.17 4.24 -7.51
N GLU A 48 4.96 4.94 -6.41
CA GLU A 48 5.51 4.58 -5.10
C GLU A 48 4.91 3.27 -4.57
N LEU A 49 3.61 3.03 -4.78
CA LEU A 49 2.96 1.77 -4.42
C LEU A 49 3.57 0.57 -5.17
N ARG A 50 3.88 0.73 -6.47
CA ARG A 50 4.58 -0.31 -7.26
C ARG A 50 5.99 -0.58 -6.74
N LYS A 51 6.72 0.46 -6.31
CA LYS A 51 8.04 0.28 -5.68
C LYS A 51 7.92 -0.48 -4.36
N ALA A 52 6.94 -0.13 -3.51
CA ALA A 52 6.67 -0.83 -2.26
C ALA A 52 6.43 -2.32 -2.47
N TYR A 53 5.60 -2.65 -3.47
CA TYR A 53 5.30 -4.02 -3.84
C TYR A 53 6.53 -4.79 -4.34
N LYS A 54 7.38 -4.18 -5.15
CA LYS A 54 8.65 -4.80 -5.60
C LYS A 54 9.57 -5.11 -4.44
N ILE A 55 9.75 -4.15 -3.52
CA ILE A 55 10.59 -4.34 -2.33
C ILE A 55 10.04 -5.47 -1.46
N TYR A 56 8.72 -5.49 -1.23
CA TYR A 56 8.07 -6.56 -0.50
C TYR A 56 8.31 -7.94 -1.12
N LYS A 57 8.13 -8.08 -2.45
CA LYS A 57 8.37 -9.34 -3.16
C LYS A 57 9.84 -9.76 -3.22
N SER A 58 10.77 -8.81 -3.15
CA SER A 58 12.21 -9.10 -3.14
C SER A 58 12.75 -9.59 -1.80
N LYS A 59 11.99 -9.40 -0.70
CA LYS A 59 12.42 -9.94 0.60
C LYS A 59 12.26 -11.46 0.59
N PRO A 60 13.28 -12.22 1.03
CA PRO A 60 13.17 -13.67 1.13
C PRO A 60 12.02 -14.01 2.07
N SER A 61 11.06 -14.79 1.57
CA SER A 61 9.93 -15.30 2.34
C SER A 61 10.43 -16.37 3.33
N GLY A 62 11.07 -15.93 4.41
CA GLY A 62 11.37 -16.79 5.56
C GLY A 62 10.07 -17.20 6.25
N ARG A 63 9.99 -18.42 6.76
CA ARG A 63 8.92 -18.82 7.69
C ARG A 63 9.09 -18.00 8.96
N ASN A 64 8.35 -16.89 9.08
CA ASN A 64 8.56 -15.95 10.18
C ASN A 64 7.38 -15.93 11.17
N TYR A 65 7.74 -16.07 12.45
CA TYR A 65 6.85 -16.23 13.60
C TYR A 65 6.38 -14.89 14.21
N PHE A 66 6.75 -13.75 13.63
CA PHE A 66 6.48 -12.42 14.21
C PHE A 66 5.15 -11.81 13.73
N HIS A 67 4.37 -11.28 14.69
CA HIS A 67 3.05 -10.70 14.46
C HIS A 67 3.05 -9.57 13.41
N GLU A 68 4.07 -8.70 13.44
CA GLU A 68 4.20 -7.58 12.50
C GLU A 68 4.40 -8.02 11.05
N GLU A 69 5.07 -9.17 10.84
CA GLU A 69 5.28 -9.69 9.50
C GLU A 69 4.00 -10.30 8.92
N LYS A 70 3.18 -10.91 9.76
CA LYS A 70 1.83 -11.33 9.37
C LYS A 70 0.95 -10.14 8.99
N LEU A 71 1.07 -9.03 9.71
CA LEU A 71 0.33 -7.79 9.40
C LEU A 71 0.79 -7.16 8.08
N ILE A 72 2.10 -7.16 7.77
CA ILE A 72 2.57 -6.62 6.49
C ILE A 72 2.14 -7.49 5.30
N VAL A 73 2.17 -8.82 5.44
CA VAL A 73 1.67 -9.75 4.40
C VAL A 73 0.20 -9.46 4.12
N LYS A 74 -0.64 -9.40 5.16
CA LYS A 74 -2.06 -9.08 5.02
C LYS A 74 -2.31 -7.68 4.44
N ALA A 75 -1.47 -6.69 4.78
CA ALA A 75 -1.57 -5.36 4.19
C ALA A 75 -1.31 -5.39 2.68
N PHE A 76 -0.35 -6.19 2.22
CA PHE A 76 -0.10 -6.37 0.78
C PHE A 76 -1.17 -7.21 0.08
N GLU A 77 -1.82 -8.15 0.76
CA GLU A 77 -3.02 -8.82 0.25
C GLU A 77 -4.18 -7.84 0.04
N ASP A 78 -4.41 -6.91 0.99
CA ASP A 78 -5.41 -5.85 0.84
C ASP A 78 -5.09 -4.95 -0.37
N VAL A 79 -3.81 -4.62 -0.59
CA VAL A 79 -3.33 -3.88 -1.78
C VAL A 79 -3.62 -4.66 -3.07
N GLU A 80 -3.30 -5.94 -3.13
CA GLU A 80 -3.56 -6.78 -4.31
C GLU A 80 -5.05 -6.87 -4.63
N ARG A 81 -5.88 -7.04 -3.59
CA ARG A 81 -7.34 -7.05 -3.74
C ARG A 81 -7.86 -5.73 -4.29
N PHE A 82 -7.39 -4.60 -3.75
CA PHE A 82 -7.75 -3.27 -4.24
C PHE A 82 -7.38 -3.10 -5.73
N LEU A 83 -6.16 -3.49 -6.12
CA LEU A 83 -5.70 -3.38 -7.51
C LEU A 83 -6.46 -4.29 -8.47
N ARG A 84 -6.87 -5.49 -8.02
CA ARG A 84 -7.74 -6.39 -8.82
C ARG A 84 -9.11 -5.77 -9.02
N SER A 85 -9.74 -5.25 -7.97
CA SER A 85 -11.05 -4.60 -8.07
C SER A 85 -11.05 -3.36 -8.95
N GLU A 86 -9.98 -2.52 -8.93
CA GLU A 86 -9.82 -1.40 -9.87
C GLU A 86 -9.63 -1.84 -11.34
N ASN A 87 -9.06 -3.02 -11.58
CA ASN A 87 -8.92 -3.54 -12.94
C ASN A 87 -10.24 -4.13 -13.45
N GLU A 88 -11.01 -4.83 -12.62
CA GLU A 88 -12.35 -5.34 -13.01
C GLU A 88 -13.32 -4.21 -13.35
N THR A 89 -13.29 -3.09 -12.61
CA THR A 89 -14.16 -1.92 -12.89
C THR A 89 -13.79 -1.13 -14.14
N LYS A 90 -12.66 -1.43 -14.81
CA LYS A 90 -12.29 -0.80 -16.09
C LYS A 90 -12.86 -1.54 -17.31
N PHE A 91 -13.41 -2.73 -17.14
CA PHE A 91 -13.93 -3.57 -18.21
C PHE A 91 -15.47 -3.68 -18.23
N ILE A 92 -16.16 -2.89 -17.41
CA ILE A 92 -17.62 -2.74 -17.38
C ILE A 92 -17.95 -1.32 -17.81
#